data_AF-A0A5C1AGJ1-F1
#
_entry.id   AF-A0A5C1AGJ1-F1
#
_cell.length_a   1.000
_cell.length_b   1.000
_cell.length_c   1.000
_cell.angle_alpha   90.00
_cell.angle_beta   90.00
_cell.angle_gamma   90.00
#
_symmetry.space_group_name_H-M   'P 1'
#
loop_
_entity.id
_entity.type
_entity.pdbx_description
1 polymer ?
#
loop_
_entity_poly.entity_id
_entity_poly.type
_entity_poly.pdbx_seq_one_letter_code
_entity_poly.pdbx_strand_id
1 'polypeptide(L)'
;MRRFAAFLFLLAVAGFAPAADGKGTTVELAGMKSTTPADWKEEAPSNSMRLTQFKLPKADGDAADAELAIFFFKGGGAGALDANLKRQTAKFEPAAGKDKVEEAIDKDFKVGTLKATYQDVKGTFLFKAAPFDPNSKVTKKEGFRQIYVIFETKDGQYYMTLIGGDKTVEKNKKAFDEFLKNFK
;
A
#
# COMPACT_ATOMS: atom_id res chain seq x y z
N MET A 1 10.67 -0.89 56.35
CA MET A 1 9.38 -1.38 55.85
C MET A 1 8.33 -0.27 55.89
N ARG A 2 8.17 0.51 54.80
CA ARG A 2 6.93 1.22 54.47
C ARG A 2 6.85 1.31 52.94
N ARG A 3 5.73 0.83 52.41
CA ARG A 3 5.51 0.45 51.00
C ARG A 3 5.21 1.69 50.16
N PHE A 4 5.88 1.84 49.02
CA PHE A 4 5.46 2.77 47.97
C PHE A 4 4.33 2.13 47.17
N ALA A 5 3.16 2.78 47.13
CA ALA A 5 2.07 2.41 46.24
C ALA A 5 2.33 3.04 44.87
N ALA A 6 2.68 2.22 43.89
CA ALA A 6 2.71 2.63 42.49
C ALA A 6 1.30 2.52 41.91
N PHE A 7 0.69 3.65 41.55
CA PHE A 7 -0.51 3.68 40.74
C PHE A 7 -0.12 3.38 39.28
N LEU A 8 -0.41 2.17 38.81
CA LEU A 8 -0.40 1.85 37.39
C LEU A 8 -1.63 2.49 36.74
N PHE A 9 -1.42 3.50 35.92
CA PHE A 9 -2.42 3.96 34.95
C PHE A 9 -2.38 3.01 33.75
N LEU A 10 -3.33 2.06 33.68
CA LEU A 10 -3.59 1.34 32.43
C LEU A 10 -4.34 2.29 31.49
N LEU A 11 -3.63 2.86 30.52
CA LEU A 11 -4.25 3.39 29.32
C LEU A 11 -4.74 2.21 28.48
N ALA A 12 -6.03 1.92 28.57
CA ALA A 12 -6.70 1.04 27.62
C ALA A 12 -6.69 1.72 26.25
N VAL A 13 -5.79 1.29 25.37
CA VAL A 13 -5.89 1.60 23.94
C VAL A 13 -7.08 0.80 23.43
N ALA A 14 -8.20 1.49 23.18
CA ALA A 14 -9.35 0.90 22.52
C ALA A 14 -8.93 0.47 21.11
N GLY A 15 -8.68 -0.83 20.94
CA GLY A 15 -8.52 -1.42 19.62
C GLY A 15 -9.85 -1.33 18.88
N PHE A 16 -9.95 -0.41 17.92
CA PHE A 16 -11.04 -0.42 16.96
C PHE A 16 -10.79 -1.59 16.01
N ALA A 17 -11.41 -2.73 16.30
CA ALA A 17 -11.55 -3.80 15.33
C ALA A 17 -12.78 -3.48 14.46
N PRO A 18 -12.64 -3.19 13.17
CA PRO A 18 -13.81 -3.09 12.30
C PRO A 18 -14.50 -4.47 12.22
N ALA A 19 -15.84 -4.41 12.28
CA ALA A 19 -16.74 -5.55 12.36
C ALA A 19 -16.62 -6.47 11.13
N ALA A 20 -16.59 -7.78 11.40
CA ALA A 20 -16.64 -8.85 10.41
C ALA A 20 -18.08 -9.08 9.90
N ASP A 21 -18.74 -8.03 9.39
CA ASP A 21 -20.11 -8.11 8.86
C ASP A 21 -20.18 -8.64 7.41
N GLY A 22 -19.08 -9.18 6.89
CA GLY A 22 -18.97 -9.60 5.47
C GLY A 22 -19.06 -8.43 4.49
N LYS A 23 -19.00 -7.19 4.99
CA LYS A 23 -18.95 -5.95 4.21
C LYS A 23 -17.54 -5.38 4.34
N GLY A 24 -16.92 -5.01 3.23
CA GLY A 24 -15.59 -4.41 3.25
C GLY A 24 -15.57 -3.04 3.91
N THR A 25 -14.37 -2.46 4.06
CA THR A 25 -14.18 -1.17 4.70
C THR A 25 -14.47 -0.04 3.70
N THR A 26 -15.29 0.93 4.11
CA THR A 26 -15.45 2.18 3.35
C THR A 26 -14.22 3.07 3.55
N VAL A 27 -13.57 3.41 2.44
CA VAL A 27 -12.44 4.34 2.39
C VAL A 27 -12.90 5.64 1.76
N GLU A 28 -12.58 6.76 2.38
CA GLU A 28 -12.84 8.11 1.86
C GLU A 28 -11.54 8.78 1.45
N LEU A 29 -11.44 9.21 0.19
CA LEU A 29 -10.30 9.95 -0.37
C LEU A 29 -10.84 11.14 -1.16
N ALA A 30 -10.32 12.34 -0.89
CA ALA A 30 -10.70 13.55 -1.63
C ALA A 30 -12.22 13.81 -1.67
N GLY A 31 -12.96 13.42 -0.61
CA GLY A 31 -14.41 13.53 -0.52
C GLY A 31 -15.20 12.47 -1.31
N MET A 32 -14.52 11.57 -2.02
CA MET A 32 -15.12 10.40 -2.67
C MET A 32 -15.01 9.18 -1.78
N LYS A 33 -15.99 8.27 -1.88
CA LYS A 33 -16.02 7.02 -1.11
C LYS A 33 -15.94 5.81 -2.03
N SER A 34 -15.19 4.81 -1.60
CA SER A 34 -15.20 3.46 -2.19
C SER A 34 -15.19 2.43 -1.07
N THR A 35 -15.58 1.20 -1.36
CA THR A 35 -15.59 0.10 -0.37
C THR A 35 -14.65 -0.99 -0.84
N THR A 36 -13.76 -1.44 0.04
CA THR A 36 -12.86 -2.55 -0.27
C THR A 36 -13.64 -3.85 -0.48
N PRO A 37 -13.04 -4.86 -1.12
CA PRO A 37 -13.48 -6.25 -0.96
C PRO A 37 -13.61 -6.64 0.51
N ALA A 38 -14.57 -7.52 0.81
CA ALA A 38 -14.87 -7.94 2.18
C ALA A 38 -13.78 -8.81 2.83
N ASP A 39 -12.94 -9.43 2.01
CA ASP A 39 -11.83 -10.28 2.45
C ASP A 39 -10.54 -9.47 2.72
N TRP A 40 -10.54 -8.16 2.44
CA TRP A 40 -9.45 -7.27 2.82
C TRP A 40 -9.59 -6.88 4.28
N LYS A 41 -8.48 -7.00 5.02
CA LYS A 41 -8.45 -6.68 6.44
C LYS A 41 -7.75 -5.35 6.64
N GLU A 42 -8.46 -4.36 7.18
CA GLU A 42 -7.83 -3.11 7.62
C GLU A 42 -6.91 -3.37 8.82
N GLU A 43 -5.75 -2.72 8.83
CA GLU A 43 -4.80 -2.78 9.94
C GLU A 43 -4.43 -1.37 10.40
N ALA A 44 -4.03 -1.25 11.67
CA ALA A 44 -3.46 -0.01 12.19
C ALA A 44 -2.22 0.37 11.36
N PRO A 45 -2.14 1.59 10.79
CA PRO A 45 -1.02 2.02 9.97
C PRO A 45 0.34 1.76 10.60
N SER A 46 1.25 1.12 9.84
CA SER A 46 2.57 0.74 10.37
C SER A 46 3.49 1.94 10.66
N ASN A 47 3.11 3.14 10.22
CA ASN A 47 3.75 4.41 10.55
C ASN A 47 2.78 5.57 10.33
N SER A 48 3.10 6.74 10.89
CA SER A 48 2.26 7.94 10.87
C SER A 48 2.12 8.62 9.50
N MET A 49 2.92 8.25 8.49
CA MET A 49 2.78 8.80 7.14
C MET A 49 1.67 8.12 6.33
N ARG A 50 1.25 6.92 6.74
CA ARG A 50 0.17 6.17 6.08
C ARG A 50 -1.16 6.71 6.57
N LEU A 51 -2.05 7.01 5.63
CA LEU A 51 -3.44 7.38 5.91
C LEU A 51 -4.24 6.16 6.39
N THR A 52 -4.12 5.05 5.68
CA THR A 52 -4.69 3.75 6.07
C THR A 52 -3.88 2.61 5.40
N GLN A 53 -4.07 1.38 5.87
CA GLN A 53 -3.47 0.19 5.27
C GLN A 53 -4.36 -1.06 5.41
N PHE A 54 -4.16 -2.01 4.50
CA PHE A 54 -4.90 -3.27 4.45
C PHE A 54 -3.97 -4.44 4.17
N LYS A 55 -4.35 -5.63 4.68
CA LYS A 55 -3.86 -6.92 4.21
C LYS A 55 -4.86 -7.55 3.24
N LEU A 56 -4.33 -8.05 2.14
CA LEU A 56 -5.07 -8.70 1.06
C LEU A 56 -4.71 -10.19 1.06
N PRO A 57 -5.69 -11.11 1.08
CA PRO A 57 -5.42 -12.53 1.23
C PRO A 57 -4.48 -13.09 0.18
N LYS A 58 -3.47 -13.83 0.64
CA LYS A 58 -2.48 -14.49 -0.23
C LYS A 58 -3.13 -15.43 -1.25
N ALA A 59 -2.45 -15.60 -2.37
CA ALA A 59 -2.71 -16.69 -3.29
C ALA A 59 -1.97 -17.96 -2.84
N ASP A 60 -2.42 -19.11 -3.35
CA ASP A 60 -1.69 -20.36 -3.15
C ASP A 60 -0.32 -20.30 -3.85
N GLY A 61 0.70 -20.78 -3.13
CA GLY A 61 2.09 -20.73 -3.57
C GLY A 61 2.84 -19.44 -3.20
N ASP A 62 2.17 -18.41 -2.68
CA ASP A 62 2.84 -17.26 -2.07
C ASP A 62 2.89 -17.40 -0.54
N ALA A 63 3.95 -16.86 0.04
CA ALA A 63 4.28 -17.02 1.46
C ALA A 63 3.51 -16.08 2.40
N ALA A 64 2.96 -14.97 1.90
CA ALA A 64 2.36 -13.94 2.73
C ALA A 64 1.25 -13.19 1.99
N ASP A 65 0.35 -12.59 2.77
CA ASP A 65 -0.64 -11.63 2.28
C ASP A 65 0.03 -10.42 1.64
N ALA A 66 -0.64 -9.80 0.67
CA ALA A 66 -0.21 -8.53 0.11
C ALA A 66 -0.61 -7.38 1.05
N GLU A 67 0.09 -6.27 0.93
CA GLU A 67 -0.15 -5.05 1.68
C GLU A 67 -0.59 -3.95 0.73
N LEU A 68 -1.72 -3.32 1.02
CA LEU A 68 -2.12 -2.04 0.43
C LEU A 68 -1.86 -0.94 1.46
N ALA A 69 -1.00 0.02 1.14
CA ALA A 69 -0.79 1.23 1.92
C ALA A 69 -1.25 2.45 1.14
N ILE A 70 -2.05 3.31 1.78
CA ILE A 70 -2.54 4.58 1.21
C ILE A 70 -1.87 5.73 1.95
N PHE A 71 -1.35 6.70 1.21
CA PHE A 71 -0.67 7.88 1.72
C PHE A 71 -1.34 9.14 1.17
N PHE A 72 -1.33 10.20 1.97
CA PHE A 72 -1.76 11.53 1.55
C PHE A 72 -0.74 12.56 2.02
N PHE A 73 -0.22 13.35 1.09
CA PHE A 73 0.71 14.44 1.38
C PHE A 73 0.02 15.77 1.07
N LYS A 74 -0.29 16.53 2.14
CA LYS A 74 -0.99 17.81 2.06
C LYS A 74 -0.08 18.90 1.51
N GLY A 75 -0.62 19.77 0.66
CA GLY A 75 0.09 20.95 0.15
C GLY A 75 1.17 20.65 -0.90
N GLY A 76 1.28 19.40 -1.37
CA GLY A 76 2.18 19.02 -2.45
C GLY A 76 2.52 17.52 -2.44
N GLY A 77 3.16 17.06 -3.52
CA GLY A 77 3.62 15.68 -3.66
C GLY A 77 4.98 15.40 -3.03
N ALA A 78 5.32 14.12 -2.89
CA ALA A 78 6.64 13.62 -2.55
C ALA A 78 7.64 13.70 -3.73
N GLY A 79 7.61 14.82 -4.48
CA GLY A 79 8.43 15.08 -5.67
C GLY A 79 7.70 14.89 -7.01
N ALA A 80 8.43 15.09 -8.11
CA ALA A 80 7.89 14.99 -9.47
C ALA A 80 7.41 13.56 -9.82
N LEU A 81 6.38 13.46 -10.66
CA LEU A 81 5.77 12.17 -11.06
C LEU A 81 6.82 11.17 -11.57
N ASP A 82 7.60 11.52 -12.59
CA ASP A 82 8.57 10.60 -13.19
C ASP A 82 9.68 10.18 -12.20
N ALA A 83 10.04 11.05 -11.23
CA ALA A 83 10.98 10.70 -10.17
C ALA A 83 10.38 9.68 -9.19
N ASN A 84 9.09 9.79 -8.88
CA ASN A 84 8.37 8.79 -8.09
C ASN A 84 8.30 7.44 -8.81
N LEU A 85 7.93 7.43 -10.10
CA LEU A 85 7.86 6.21 -10.90
C LEU A 85 9.21 5.48 -10.94
N LYS A 86 10.29 6.20 -11.28
CA LYS A 86 11.65 5.65 -11.28
C LYS A 86 12.06 5.09 -9.93
N ARG A 87 11.70 5.76 -8.83
CA ARG A 87 12.00 5.27 -7.47
C ARG A 87 11.27 3.98 -7.17
N GLN A 88 10.04 3.80 -7.63
CA GLN A 88 9.34 2.53 -7.44
C GLN A 88 9.97 1.41 -8.24
N THR A 89 10.35 1.64 -9.50
CA THR A 89 11.07 0.67 -10.32
C THR A 89 12.40 0.29 -9.68
N ALA A 90 13.13 1.26 -9.11
CA ALA A 90 14.41 1.03 -8.43
C ALA A 90 14.32 0.20 -7.13
N LYS A 91 13.11 -0.09 -6.64
CA LYS A 91 12.90 -1.06 -5.56
C LYS A 91 12.99 -2.51 -6.06
N PHE A 92 13.13 -2.72 -7.36
CA PHE A 92 13.17 -4.03 -7.98
C PHE A 92 14.47 -4.21 -8.77
N GLU A 93 14.98 -5.43 -8.71
CA GLU A 93 15.89 -5.98 -9.72
C GLU A 93 15.10 -6.84 -10.72
N PRO A 94 15.63 -7.10 -11.93
CA PRO A 94 15.03 -8.05 -12.86
C PRO A 94 14.76 -9.41 -12.17
N ALA A 95 13.69 -10.09 -12.58
CA ALA A 95 13.45 -11.46 -12.16
C ALA A 95 14.54 -12.40 -12.71
N ALA A 96 14.73 -13.56 -12.10
CA ALA A 96 15.68 -14.55 -12.60
C ALA A 96 15.43 -14.87 -14.08
N GLY A 97 16.48 -14.78 -14.90
CA GLY A 97 16.40 -15.00 -16.35
C GLY A 97 15.80 -13.83 -17.16
N LYS A 98 15.66 -12.64 -16.56
CA LYS A 98 15.22 -11.41 -17.26
C LYS A 98 16.35 -10.37 -17.28
N ASP A 99 16.47 -9.65 -18.38
CA ASP A 99 17.49 -8.60 -18.54
C ASP A 99 17.09 -7.26 -17.93
N LYS A 100 15.78 -7.04 -17.74
CA LYS A 100 15.22 -5.80 -17.20
C LYS A 100 14.05 -6.08 -16.25
N VAL A 101 13.81 -5.13 -15.36
CA VAL A 101 12.60 -5.10 -14.55
C VAL A 101 11.38 -5.01 -15.48
N GLU A 102 10.36 -5.80 -15.20
CA GLU A 102 9.10 -5.75 -15.95
C GLU A 102 8.25 -4.61 -15.39
N GLU A 103 7.89 -3.67 -16.25
CA GLU A 103 7.14 -2.47 -15.89
C GLU A 103 6.08 -2.15 -16.94
N ALA A 104 4.89 -1.78 -16.48
CA ALA A 104 3.83 -1.17 -17.28
C ALA A 104 3.33 0.11 -16.60
N ILE A 105 3.11 1.17 -17.38
CA ILE A 105 2.61 2.45 -16.89
C ILE A 105 1.40 2.87 -17.73
N ASP A 106 0.30 3.20 -17.04
CA ASP A 106 -0.87 3.88 -17.60
C ASP A 106 -0.98 5.27 -16.95
N LYS A 107 -0.71 6.32 -17.73
CA LYS A 107 -0.78 7.72 -17.27
C LYS A 107 -2.19 8.32 -17.36
N ASP A 108 -3.16 7.60 -17.91
CA ASP A 108 -4.54 8.03 -18.14
C ASP A 108 -5.58 7.21 -17.34
N PHE A 109 -5.11 6.41 -16.38
CA PHE A 109 -5.96 5.68 -15.45
C PHE A 109 -6.87 6.64 -14.65
N LYS A 110 -7.96 6.13 -14.08
CA LYS A 110 -8.90 6.91 -13.26
C LYS A 110 -9.14 6.30 -11.89
N VAL A 111 -9.07 7.15 -10.87
CA VAL A 111 -9.57 6.86 -9.52
C VAL A 111 -10.85 7.68 -9.32
N GLY A 112 -11.99 7.01 -9.41
CA GLY A 112 -13.28 7.69 -9.56
C GLY A 112 -13.29 8.62 -10.78
N THR A 113 -13.50 9.91 -10.55
CA THR A 113 -13.46 10.95 -11.59
C THR A 113 -12.08 11.58 -11.78
N LEU A 114 -11.11 11.27 -10.92
CA LEU A 114 -9.77 11.86 -10.93
C LEU A 114 -8.84 11.09 -11.87
N LYS A 115 -8.07 11.82 -12.69
CA LYS A 115 -6.98 11.24 -13.48
C LYS A 115 -5.85 10.79 -12.55
N ALA A 116 -5.31 9.62 -12.82
CA ALA A 116 -4.27 8.98 -12.03
C ALA A 116 -3.19 8.39 -12.95
N THR A 117 -1.99 8.20 -12.40
CA THR A 117 -0.96 7.34 -12.98
C THR A 117 -0.94 6.01 -12.26
N TYR A 118 -1.01 4.92 -13.00
CA TYR A 118 -0.95 3.55 -12.53
C TYR A 118 0.34 2.90 -13.05
N GLN A 119 1.17 2.38 -12.15
CA GLN A 119 2.42 1.70 -12.47
C GLN A 119 2.40 0.28 -11.90
N ASP A 120 2.68 -0.71 -12.73
CA ASP A 120 2.76 -2.11 -12.39
C ASP A 120 4.20 -2.59 -12.57
N VAL A 121 4.84 -3.07 -11.51
CA VAL A 121 6.25 -3.50 -11.50
C VAL A 121 6.36 -4.92 -10.98
N LYS A 122 7.05 -5.79 -11.71
CA LYS A 122 7.37 -7.17 -11.28
C LYS A 122 8.88 -7.40 -11.26
N GLY A 123 9.33 -8.19 -10.28
CA GLY A 123 10.73 -8.59 -10.21
C GLY A 123 11.16 -9.11 -8.85
N THR A 124 12.46 -8.96 -8.58
CA THR A 124 13.04 -9.26 -7.27
C THR A 124 12.99 -8.00 -6.41
N PHE A 125 12.15 -7.99 -5.40
CA PHE A 125 11.95 -6.83 -4.54
C PHE A 125 13.10 -6.67 -3.53
N LEU A 126 13.70 -5.48 -3.51
CA LEU A 126 14.77 -5.07 -2.62
C LEU A 126 14.20 -4.52 -1.31
N PHE A 127 13.75 -5.42 -0.42
CA PHE A 127 13.13 -5.03 0.83
C PHE A 127 14.16 -4.47 1.83
N LYS A 128 13.83 -3.32 2.44
CA LYS A 128 14.53 -2.75 3.60
C LYS A 128 13.54 -2.58 4.75
N ALA A 129 13.91 -3.02 5.96
CA ALA A 129 13.08 -2.83 7.14
C ALA A 129 12.99 -1.35 7.56
N ALA A 130 14.08 -0.60 7.38
CA ALA A 130 14.13 0.85 7.53
C ALA A 130 14.51 1.48 6.16
N PRO A 131 13.53 1.86 5.32
CA PRO A 131 13.80 2.30 3.95
C PRO A 131 14.69 3.54 3.82
N PHE A 132 14.67 4.42 4.82
CA PHE A 132 15.42 5.67 4.86
C PHE A 132 16.77 5.56 5.58
N ASP A 133 17.04 4.43 6.24
CA ASP A 133 18.34 4.19 6.84
C ASP A 133 19.29 3.64 5.77
N PRO A 134 20.39 4.36 5.43
CA PRO A 134 21.37 3.87 4.46
C PRO A 134 22.02 2.55 4.89
N ASN A 135 22.05 2.25 6.19
CA ASN A 135 22.65 1.04 6.76
C ASN A 135 21.66 -0.13 6.88
N SER A 136 20.39 0.07 6.55
CA SER A 136 19.40 -1.01 6.61
C SER A 136 19.77 -2.12 5.63
N LYS A 137 19.89 -3.35 6.15
CA LYS A 137 20.10 -4.56 5.35
C LYS A 137 19.02 -4.68 4.27
N VAL A 138 19.45 -4.95 3.04
CA VAL A 138 18.56 -5.28 1.92
C VAL A 138 18.31 -6.78 1.91
N THR A 139 17.06 -7.18 1.87
CA THR A 139 16.63 -8.57 1.69
C THR A 139 15.97 -8.70 0.32
N LYS A 140 16.50 -9.58 -0.53
CA LYS A 140 15.92 -9.88 -1.84
C LYS A 140 14.70 -10.78 -1.67
N LYS A 141 13.57 -10.37 -2.23
CA LYS A 141 12.33 -11.16 -2.25
C LYS A 141 11.94 -11.43 -3.70
N GLU A 142 12.19 -12.64 -4.17
CA GLU A 142 11.90 -13.05 -5.54
C GLU A 142 10.39 -13.20 -5.78
N GLY A 143 9.97 -13.03 -7.03
CA GLY A 143 8.56 -13.22 -7.42
C GLY A 143 7.61 -12.21 -6.78
N PHE A 144 8.06 -10.97 -6.59
CA PHE A 144 7.24 -9.89 -6.04
C PHE A 144 6.68 -9.00 -7.14
N ARG A 145 5.54 -8.40 -6.84
CA ARG A 145 4.89 -7.39 -7.67
C ARG A 145 4.45 -6.21 -6.83
N GLN A 146 4.49 -5.03 -7.44
CA GLN A 146 3.90 -3.83 -6.88
C GLN A 146 3.04 -3.11 -7.90
N ILE A 147 1.84 -2.73 -7.48
CA ILE A 147 1.03 -1.73 -8.16
C ILE A 147 1.12 -0.43 -7.37
N TYR A 148 1.49 0.65 -8.06
CA TYR A 148 1.62 1.99 -7.49
C TYR A 148 0.72 2.96 -8.25
N VAL A 149 -0.15 3.64 -7.51
CA VAL A 149 -1.11 4.60 -8.08
C VAL A 149 -0.86 5.98 -7.46
N ILE A 150 -0.81 7.00 -8.30
CA ILE A 150 -0.66 8.40 -7.88
C ILE A 150 -1.76 9.23 -8.51
N PHE A 151 -2.41 10.08 -7.73
CA PHE A 151 -3.31 11.11 -8.27
C PHE A 151 -3.23 12.39 -7.44
N GLU A 152 -3.47 13.51 -8.12
CA GLU A 152 -3.41 14.84 -7.53
C GLU A 152 -4.81 15.38 -7.28
N THR A 153 -4.92 16.19 -6.23
CA THR A 153 -6.12 16.91 -5.83
C THR A 153 -5.73 18.34 -5.46
N LYS A 154 -6.72 19.22 -5.32
CA LYS A 154 -6.49 20.59 -4.86
C LYS A 154 -5.79 20.69 -3.49
N ASP A 155 -5.92 19.67 -2.64
CA ASP A 155 -5.43 19.70 -1.26
C ASP A 155 -4.09 18.98 -1.08
N GLY A 156 -3.64 18.22 -2.09
CA GLY A 156 -2.44 17.40 -2.04
C GLY A 156 -2.47 16.20 -2.98
N GLN A 157 -1.47 15.33 -2.84
CA GLN A 157 -1.35 14.12 -3.67
C GLN A 157 -1.58 12.85 -2.84
N TYR A 158 -2.29 11.90 -3.45
CA TYR A 158 -2.51 10.57 -2.91
C TYR A 158 -1.60 9.56 -3.59
N TYR A 159 -1.15 8.59 -2.81
CA TYR A 159 -0.34 7.48 -3.29
C TYR A 159 -0.89 6.19 -2.73
N MET A 160 -1.02 5.17 -3.57
CA MET A 160 -1.48 3.84 -3.16
C MET A 160 -0.44 2.84 -3.60
N THR A 161 0.04 2.01 -2.68
CA THR A 161 1.03 0.97 -2.96
C THR A 161 0.43 -0.36 -2.56
N LEU A 162 0.09 -1.19 -3.53
CA LEU A 162 -0.24 -2.60 -3.34
C LEU A 162 1.02 -3.43 -3.64
N ILE A 163 1.55 -4.13 -2.66
CA ILE A 163 2.78 -4.93 -2.81
C ILE A 163 2.65 -6.31 -2.15
N GLY A 164 3.13 -7.34 -2.84
CA GLY A 164 3.13 -8.72 -2.35
C GLY A 164 3.77 -9.68 -3.33
N GLY A 165 3.61 -10.98 -3.09
CA GLY A 165 3.95 -11.99 -4.09
C GLY A 165 3.14 -11.81 -5.37
N ASP A 166 3.73 -12.12 -6.53
CA ASP A 166 3.14 -11.85 -7.85
C ASP A 166 1.78 -12.53 -8.01
N LYS A 167 1.63 -13.78 -7.53
CA LYS A 167 0.36 -14.52 -7.60
C LYS A 167 -0.71 -13.85 -6.73
N THR A 168 -0.33 -13.37 -5.55
CA THR A 168 -1.23 -12.69 -4.63
C THR A 168 -1.69 -11.35 -5.20
N VAL A 169 -0.79 -10.57 -5.78
CA VAL A 169 -1.15 -9.30 -6.42
C VAL A 169 -2.01 -9.55 -7.66
N GLU A 170 -1.69 -10.56 -8.48
CA GLU A 170 -2.51 -10.96 -9.64
C GLU A 170 -3.93 -11.35 -9.22
N LYS A 171 -4.07 -12.23 -8.20
CA LYS A 171 -5.37 -12.65 -7.65
C LYS A 171 -6.24 -11.46 -7.23
N ASN A 172 -5.62 -10.44 -6.62
CA ASN A 172 -6.34 -9.28 -6.07
C ASN A 172 -6.46 -8.12 -7.06
N LYS A 173 -5.76 -8.14 -8.19
CA LYS A 173 -5.64 -6.98 -9.10
C LYS A 173 -6.99 -6.48 -9.57
N LYS A 174 -7.87 -7.38 -10.04
CA LYS A 174 -9.19 -6.98 -10.56
C LYS A 174 -10.01 -6.24 -9.50
N ALA A 175 -10.02 -6.77 -8.28
CA ALA A 175 -10.74 -6.17 -7.16
C ALA A 175 -10.13 -4.82 -6.74
N PHE A 176 -8.80 -4.69 -6.82
CA PHE A 176 -8.11 -3.41 -6.62
C PHE A 176 -8.47 -2.38 -7.71
N ASP A 177 -8.47 -2.76 -8.98
CA ASP A 177 -8.86 -1.87 -10.08
C ASP A 177 -10.32 -1.41 -9.93
N GLU A 178 -11.24 -2.30 -9.52
CA GLU A 178 -12.63 -1.96 -9.24
C GLU A 178 -12.77 -1.02 -8.04
N PHE A 179 -12.05 -1.29 -6.95
CA PHE A 179 -12.00 -0.40 -5.79
C PHE A 179 -11.56 1.03 -6.17
N LEU A 180 -10.52 1.17 -7.00
CA LEU A 180 -10.07 2.47 -7.51
C LEU A 180 -11.11 3.17 -8.38
N LYS A 181 -11.79 2.44 -9.26
CA LYS A 181 -12.80 3.02 -10.17
C LYS A 181 -14.10 3.41 -9.45
N ASN A 182 -14.40 2.79 -8.32
CA ASN A 182 -15.66 2.97 -7.60
C ASN A 182 -15.70 4.18 -6.66
N PHE A 183 -14.60 4.94 -6.52
CA PHE A 183 -14.61 6.20 -5.78
C PHE A 183 -15.60 7.19 -6.40
N LYS A 184 -16.60 7.61 -5.61
CA LYS A 184 -17.65 8.55 -6.02
C LYS A 184 -18.14 9.41 -4.87
#